data_AF-A0A2S6U3K1-F1
#
_entry.id   AF-A0A2S6U3K1-F1
#
_cell.length_a   1.000
_cell.length_b   1.000
_cell.length_c   1.000
_cell.angle_alpha   90.00
_cell.angle_beta   90.00
_cell.angle_gamma   90.00
#
_symmetry.space_group_name_H-M   'P 1'
#
loop_
_entity.id
_entity.type
_entity.pdbx_description
1 polymer ?
#
loop_
_entity_poly.entity_id
_entity_poly.type
_entity_poly.pdbx_seq_one_letter_code
_entity_poly.pdbx_strand_id
1 'polypeptide(L)'
;MAKTPNIVRRLMARHSHGYVDRLRGGMLEGWAWLPGQPDFRCSVGVWQGRDLVATIVANRFRNDLYRANIGDGAHGFRATLYPETRIGDLTVAIIENNRVLHGARRYSGRLNAMPELKMLIGRLKKNRARIKSLKRKLGDNLRSLASEHAESPDSHPQSDPGAGRNQLDIFVFPPIDWHYRYQRPQQIAAALSALGHRVHYFSPDFSAGDLRDDHAVYDMDSSGVSLVRLKCQPPHPQPNVAPAAEPNRTVLEAAITNYAAQYCRNPPIAIIGGVFWWNVLSDSLKARSIYDCMDYVAGFTSSSQPLIELEKSMIAEAPIAVSSSRALIETIQDSGRSGPVFHIPNATDSAMFATSRPRWRPDGGRRLVIGYIGAIEDWFDADLVIALARRRPEWRFELTGNVGPAHDELRSRKNRPANIECFGEVPFERLRESMARIDVGIIPFVDNALTRHTNPVKIYEFLAAGRPVVSVPLGELEQFGDAVLPASGAAEFEAAIERAKNLLTESDCRKRQYLAVPHTWEARAGLWNGVIQMAAIASGEA
;
A
#
# COMPACT_ATOMS: atom_id res chain seq x y z
N MET A 1 -33.01 -20.88 -26.59
CA MET A 1 -32.06 -20.26 -27.55
C MET A 1 -32.11 -18.76 -27.26
N ALA A 2 -31.05 -18.02 -26.93
CA ALA A 2 -29.69 -18.03 -27.45
C ALA A 2 -28.63 -17.96 -26.33
N LYS A 3 -27.53 -18.68 -26.54
CA LYS A 3 -26.25 -18.44 -25.87
C LYS A 3 -25.74 -17.07 -26.31
N THR A 4 -25.25 -16.24 -25.38
CA THR A 4 -23.99 -15.46 -25.51
C THR A 4 -23.92 -14.33 -24.46
N PRO A 5 -23.19 -14.55 -23.34
CA PRO A 5 -22.30 -13.50 -22.80
C PRO A 5 -20.82 -13.96 -22.77
N ASN A 6 -20.57 -15.26 -22.92
CA ASN A 6 -19.23 -15.85 -22.85
C ASN A 6 -18.32 -15.54 -24.05
N ILE A 7 -18.87 -14.95 -25.11
CA ILE A 7 -18.09 -14.54 -26.30
C ILE A 7 -17.47 -13.16 -26.08
N VAL A 8 -18.07 -12.25 -25.30
CA VAL A 8 -17.51 -10.90 -25.07
C VAL A 8 -16.28 -10.95 -24.17
N ARG A 9 -16.30 -11.72 -23.06
CA ARG A 9 -15.09 -11.96 -22.23
C ARG A 9 -14.00 -12.77 -22.95
N ARG A 10 -14.37 -13.72 -23.81
CA ARG A 10 -13.41 -14.46 -24.66
C ARG A 10 -12.91 -13.68 -25.88
N LEU A 11 -13.59 -12.61 -26.29
CA LEU A 11 -13.14 -11.67 -27.34
C LEU A 11 -12.27 -10.55 -26.77
N MET A 12 -12.53 -10.10 -25.53
CA MET A 12 -11.74 -9.08 -24.84
C MET A 12 -10.33 -9.55 -24.44
N ALA A 13 -10.12 -10.87 -24.28
CA ALA A 13 -8.81 -11.46 -23.96
C ALA A 13 -7.86 -11.62 -25.17
N ARG A 14 -8.26 -11.25 -26.40
CA ARG A 14 -7.55 -11.72 -27.59
C ARG A 14 -6.30 -10.94 -27.99
N HIS A 15 -6.06 -9.76 -27.44
CA HIS A 15 -4.96 -8.94 -27.95
C HIS A 15 -4.30 -8.14 -26.82
N SER A 16 -3.74 -8.74 -25.78
CA SER A 16 -2.67 -8.06 -25.04
C SER A 16 -1.42 -8.00 -25.91
N HIS A 17 -0.64 -6.92 -25.87
CA HIS A 17 0.56 -6.78 -26.71
C HIS A 17 1.76 -6.45 -25.85
N GLY A 18 2.93 -6.84 -26.32
CA GLY A 18 4.17 -6.53 -25.64
C GLY A 18 5.34 -7.29 -26.25
N TYR A 19 6.53 -6.77 -26.03
CA TYR A 19 7.75 -7.29 -26.63
C TYR A 19 8.93 -7.02 -25.70
N VAL A 20 9.89 -7.95 -25.67
CA VAL A 20 11.19 -7.74 -25.01
C VAL A 20 12.19 -7.29 -26.06
N ASP A 21 12.55 -6.01 -26.03
CA ASP A 21 13.45 -5.40 -27.01
C ASP A 21 14.91 -5.80 -26.75
N ARG A 22 15.30 -5.91 -25.48
CA ARG A 22 16.68 -6.15 -25.09
C ARG A 22 16.77 -6.93 -23.78
N LEU A 23 17.68 -7.90 -23.76
CA LEU A 23 18.12 -8.59 -22.55
C LEU A 23 19.63 -8.83 -22.66
N ARG A 24 20.44 -7.89 -22.16
CA ARG A 24 21.91 -7.95 -22.24
C ARG A 24 22.55 -7.29 -21.03
N GLY A 25 23.55 -7.94 -20.42
CA GLY A 25 24.31 -7.37 -19.30
C GLY A 25 23.44 -7.08 -18.07
N GLY A 26 22.48 -7.95 -17.76
CA GLY A 26 21.52 -7.75 -16.66
C GLY A 26 20.40 -6.75 -16.97
N MET A 27 20.46 -6.00 -18.08
CA MET A 27 19.45 -5.01 -18.42
C MET A 27 18.34 -5.62 -19.29
N LEU A 28 17.10 -5.53 -18.80
CA LEU A 28 15.89 -5.96 -19.47
C LEU A 28 15.08 -4.72 -19.90
N GLU A 29 14.76 -4.62 -21.21
CA GLU A 29 13.94 -3.55 -21.78
C GLU A 29 12.85 -4.13 -22.69
N GLY A 30 11.69 -3.49 -22.70
CA GLY A 30 10.57 -3.90 -23.52
C GLY A 30 9.36 -2.99 -23.40
N TRP A 31 8.20 -3.50 -23.78
CA TRP A 31 6.92 -2.85 -23.59
C TRP A 31 5.79 -3.85 -23.39
N ALA A 32 4.71 -3.43 -22.72
CA ALA A 32 3.53 -4.23 -22.46
C ALA A 32 2.28 -3.35 -22.37
N TRP A 33 1.20 -3.77 -23.03
CA TRP A 33 -0.03 -3.01 -23.19
C TRP A 33 -1.27 -3.90 -23.25
N LEU A 34 -2.36 -3.42 -22.64
CA LEU A 34 -3.70 -4.01 -22.76
C LEU A 34 -4.59 -3.03 -23.56
N PRO A 35 -4.90 -3.31 -24.85
CA PRO A 35 -5.75 -2.43 -25.64
C PRO A 35 -7.15 -2.22 -25.09
N GLY A 36 -7.68 -3.20 -24.35
CA GLY A 36 -8.97 -3.06 -23.66
C GLY A 36 -8.92 -2.15 -22.42
N GLN A 37 -7.73 -1.73 -22.00
CA GLN A 37 -7.50 -0.81 -20.88
C GLN A 37 -6.33 0.12 -21.25
N PRO A 38 -6.52 1.06 -22.18
CA PRO A 38 -5.44 1.82 -22.79
C PRO A 38 -4.64 2.65 -21.77
N ASP A 39 -5.26 3.07 -20.67
CA ASP A 39 -4.62 3.84 -19.61
C ASP A 39 -3.98 2.95 -18.52
N PHE A 40 -4.21 1.64 -18.56
CA PHE A 40 -3.69 0.71 -17.57
C PHE A 40 -2.21 0.37 -17.82
N ARG A 41 -1.39 0.42 -16.76
CA ARG A 41 0.04 0.09 -16.80
C ARG A 41 0.25 -1.35 -16.35
N CYS A 42 0.65 -2.20 -17.30
CA CYS A 42 0.86 -3.61 -17.05
C CYS A 42 2.00 -3.84 -16.05
N SER A 43 1.80 -4.77 -15.12
CA SER A 43 2.89 -5.32 -14.33
C SER A 43 3.54 -6.46 -15.13
N VAL A 44 4.84 -6.35 -15.34
CA VAL A 44 5.66 -7.33 -16.06
C VAL A 44 6.50 -8.07 -15.04
N GLY A 45 6.20 -9.34 -14.85
CA GLY A 45 7.00 -10.23 -14.04
C GLY A 45 8.14 -10.85 -14.85
N VAL A 46 9.24 -11.13 -14.16
CA VAL A 46 10.41 -11.85 -14.67
C VAL A 46 10.59 -13.07 -13.76
N TRP A 47 10.58 -14.27 -14.32
CA TRP A 47 10.70 -15.52 -13.59
C TRP A 47 11.92 -16.32 -14.03
N GLN A 48 12.54 -17.03 -13.09
CA GLN A 48 13.55 -18.06 -13.33
C GLN A 48 13.01 -19.40 -12.82
N GLY A 49 12.65 -20.29 -13.73
CA GLY A 49 11.93 -21.51 -13.36
C GLY A 49 10.56 -21.19 -12.74
N ARG A 50 10.42 -21.38 -11.42
CA ARG A 50 9.19 -21.04 -10.66
C ARG A 50 9.33 -19.78 -9.82
N ASP A 51 10.53 -19.22 -9.70
CA ASP A 51 10.83 -18.13 -8.79
C ASP A 51 10.66 -16.79 -9.52
N LEU A 52 9.88 -15.87 -8.94
CA LEU A 52 9.72 -14.51 -9.45
C LEU A 52 10.93 -13.68 -9.03
N VAL A 53 11.75 -13.27 -10.00
CA VAL A 53 13.01 -12.54 -9.78
C VAL A 53 12.88 -11.03 -9.87
N ALA A 54 11.87 -10.52 -10.59
CA ALA A 54 11.55 -9.09 -10.62
C ALA A 54 10.11 -8.84 -11.05
N THR A 55 9.53 -7.73 -10.57
CA THR A 55 8.27 -7.18 -11.06
C THR A 55 8.50 -5.74 -11.50
N ILE A 56 8.07 -5.40 -12.72
CA ILE A 56 8.36 -4.13 -13.38
C ILE A 56 7.06 -3.54 -13.91
N VAL A 57 6.75 -2.30 -13.60
CA VAL A 57 5.58 -1.64 -14.21
C VAL A 57 5.96 -1.08 -15.59
N ALA A 58 5.16 -1.39 -16.60
CA ALA A 58 5.31 -0.86 -17.94
C ALA A 58 4.72 0.56 -18.05
N ASN A 59 5.42 1.55 -17.48
CA ASN A 59 5.00 2.96 -17.36
C ASN A 59 5.96 3.97 -18.03
N ARG A 60 7.00 3.50 -18.71
CA ARG A 60 7.97 4.39 -19.37
C ARG A 60 7.42 4.89 -20.69
N PHE A 61 7.41 6.21 -20.86
CA PHE A 61 7.09 6.83 -22.13
C PHE A 61 8.09 6.45 -23.22
N ARG A 62 7.55 6.12 -24.37
CA ARG A 62 8.26 5.73 -25.57
C ARG A 62 7.59 6.36 -26.78
N ASN A 63 8.36 7.19 -27.48
CA ASN A 63 7.87 7.94 -28.64
C ASN A 63 7.46 7.03 -29.81
N ASP A 64 8.08 5.86 -29.94
CA ASP A 64 7.70 4.83 -30.92
C ASP A 64 6.35 4.18 -30.59
N LEU A 65 6.07 3.90 -29.32
CA LEU A 65 4.77 3.38 -28.88
C LEU A 65 3.65 4.41 -29.06
N TYR A 66 3.93 5.67 -28.73
CA TYR A 66 3.00 6.78 -28.96
C TYR A 66 2.65 6.92 -30.45
N ARG A 67 3.66 6.93 -31.33
CA ARG A 67 3.45 6.98 -32.79
C ARG A 67 2.73 5.76 -33.35
N ALA A 68 2.81 4.62 -32.67
CA ALA A 68 2.11 3.39 -33.03
C ALA A 68 0.68 3.32 -32.46
N ASN A 69 0.17 4.37 -31.80
CA ASN A 69 -1.13 4.42 -31.13
C ASN A 69 -1.30 3.31 -30.06
N ILE A 70 -0.21 2.96 -29.37
CA ILE A 70 -0.23 2.07 -28.21
C ILE A 70 -0.49 2.93 -26.99
N GLY A 71 -1.77 3.04 -26.60
CA GLY A 71 -2.23 3.89 -25.50
C GLY A 71 -1.74 5.33 -25.64
N ASP A 72 -1.15 5.88 -24.57
CA ASP A 72 -0.52 7.20 -24.55
C ASP A 72 1.00 7.15 -24.78
N GLY A 73 1.53 6.00 -25.22
CA GLY A 73 2.95 5.75 -25.41
C GLY A 73 3.72 5.42 -24.13
N ALA A 74 3.10 5.46 -22.94
CA ALA A 74 3.71 5.14 -21.66
C ALA A 74 3.56 3.66 -21.28
N HIS A 75 3.92 2.78 -22.21
CA HIS A 75 3.80 1.32 -22.06
C HIS A 75 5.16 0.60 -22.12
N GLY A 76 6.27 1.33 -22.05
CA GLY A 76 7.61 0.76 -21.99
C GLY A 76 7.98 0.30 -20.57
N PHE A 77 8.86 -0.69 -20.47
CA PHE A 77 9.50 -1.07 -19.21
C PHE A 77 11.02 -1.18 -19.38
N ARG A 78 11.74 -0.93 -18.28
CA ARG A 78 13.19 -1.15 -18.17
C ARG A 78 13.53 -1.53 -16.74
N ALA A 79 14.34 -2.56 -16.55
CA ALA A 79 14.90 -2.91 -15.25
C ALA A 79 16.32 -3.46 -15.38
N THR A 80 17.08 -3.34 -14.31
CA THR A 80 18.34 -4.04 -14.11
C THR A 80 18.05 -5.25 -13.22
N LEU A 81 18.35 -6.45 -13.71
CA LEU A 81 18.24 -7.71 -12.98
C LEU A 81 19.48 -7.90 -12.11
N TYR A 82 19.31 -8.60 -10.97
CA TYR A 82 20.41 -8.86 -10.04
C TYR A 82 21.57 -9.63 -10.72
N PRO A 83 22.84 -9.40 -10.31
CA PRO A 83 24.00 -10.04 -10.92
C PRO A 83 23.93 -11.57 -10.98
N GLU A 84 23.30 -12.20 -9.99
CA GLU A 84 23.13 -13.65 -9.86
C GLU A 84 22.09 -14.24 -10.83
N THR A 85 21.31 -13.39 -11.51
CA THR A 85 20.19 -13.81 -12.36
C THR A 85 20.72 -14.48 -13.64
N ARG A 86 20.51 -15.80 -13.77
CA ARG A 86 20.85 -16.51 -15.03
C ARG A 86 19.93 -16.09 -16.17
N ILE A 87 20.47 -15.29 -17.08
CA ILE A 87 19.75 -14.68 -18.21
C ILE A 87 19.13 -15.72 -19.18
N GLY A 88 19.69 -16.93 -19.25
CA GLY A 88 19.26 -17.98 -20.19
C GLY A 88 17.92 -18.67 -19.87
N ASP A 89 17.43 -18.57 -18.64
CA ASP A 89 16.26 -19.33 -18.15
C ASP A 89 15.08 -18.42 -17.75
N LEU A 90 15.03 -17.21 -18.30
CA LEU A 90 14.04 -16.22 -17.91
C LEU A 90 12.73 -16.32 -18.70
N THR A 91 11.62 -16.30 -17.97
CA THR A 91 10.28 -16.07 -18.53
C THR A 91 9.84 -14.65 -18.17
N VAL A 92 9.46 -13.85 -19.17
CA VAL A 92 8.93 -12.50 -18.95
C VAL A 92 7.47 -12.50 -19.34
N ALA A 93 6.57 -12.07 -18.46
CA ALA A 93 5.14 -12.10 -18.72
C ALA A 93 4.38 -10.92 -18.09
N ILE A 94 3.29 -10.53 -18.73
CA ILE A 94 2.28 -9.64 -18.16
C ILE A 94 1.56 -10.41 -17.05
N ILE A 95 1.63 -9.92 -15.82
CA ILE A 95 1.08 -10.59 -14.63
C ILE A 95 -0.44 -10.68 -14.72
N GLU A 96 -1.10 -9.60 -15.15
CA GLU A 96 -2.56 -9.47 -15.11
C GLU A 96 -3.30 -10.52 -15.96
N ASN A 97 -2.63 -11.12 -16.94
CA ASN A 97 -3.22 -12.15 -17.80
C ASN A 97 -2.28 -13.33 -18.09
N ASN A 98 -1.16 -13.44 -17.37
CA ASN A 98 -0.11 -14.45 -17.57
C ASN A 98 0.41 -14.54 -19.02
N ARG A 99 0.37 -13.45 -19.80
CA ARG A 99 0.87 -13.47 -21.17
C ARG A 99 2.37 -13.34 -21.21
N VAL A 100 3.03 -14.38 -21.71
CA VAL A 100 4.47 -14.35 -21.99
C VAL A 100 4.78 -13.35 -23.11
N LEU A 101 5.75 -12.48 -22.87
CA LEU A 101 6.29 -11.54 -23.84
C LEU A 101 7.43 -12.21 -24.62
N HIS A 102 7.43 -12.06 -25.94
CA HIS A 102 8.47 -12.62 -26.82
C HIS A 102 9.46 -11.51 -27.24
N GLY A 103 10.71 -11.85 -27.58
CA GLY A 103 11.77 -10.86 -27.77
C GLY A 103 13.15 -11.39 -28.15
N ALA A 104 14.16 -10.51 -28.22
CA ALA A 104 15.48 -10.72 -28.83
C ALA A 104 16.17 -12.08 -28.49
N ARG A 105 16.00 -13.04 -29.42
CA ARG A 105 16.51 -14.43 -29.52
C ARG A 105 15.98 -15.47 -28.52
N ARG A 106 15.42 -16.53 -29.12
CA ARG A 106 14.84 -17.77 -28.55
C ARG A 106 15.72 -18.45 -27.49
N TYR A 107 15.08 -18.92 -26.42
CA TYR A 107 15.47 -20.17 -25.77
C TYR A 107 14.41 -21.23 -26.07
N SER A 108 14.84 -22.27 -26.77
CA SER A 108 14.08 -23.47 -27.09
C SER A 108 14.37 -24.55 -26.06
N GLY A 109 13.32 -25.09 -25.44
CA GLY A 109 13.39 -26.35 -24.69
C GLY A 109 12.05 -27.05 -24.74
N ARG A 110 11.88 -27.98 -25.70
CA ARG A 110 10.76 -28.94 -25.70
C ARG A 110 10.85 -29.78 -24.43
N LEU A 111 9.71 -29.98 -23.76
CA LEU A 111 9.55 -30.98 -22.72
C LEU A 111 9.98 -32.36 -23.26
N ASN A 112 11.12 -32.86 -22.80
CA ASN A 112 11.37 -34.30 -22.74
C ASN A 112 11.38 -34.68 -21.27
N ALA A 113 10.44 -35.56 -20.91
CA ALA A 113 10.25 -36.04 -19.55
C ALA A 113 11.53 -36.71 -19.04
N MET A 114 12.13 -36.13 -17.99
CA MET A 114 13.30 -36.70 -17.34
C MET A 114 12.93 -37.93 -16.49
N PRO A 115 13.80 -38.95 -16.39
CA PRO A 115 13.60 -40.17 -15.59
C PRO A 115 13.23 -39.90 -14.11
N GLU A 116 13.71 -38.81 -13.53
CA GLU A 116 13.40 -38.42 -12.14
C GLU A 116 11.93 -37.99 -11.96
N LEU A 117 11.30 -37.42 -13.01
CA LEU A 117 9.88 -37.04 -12.98
C LEU A 117 8.97 -38.27 -12.98
N LYS A 118 9.36 -39.38 -13.63
CA LYS A 118 8.63 -40.67 -13.52
C LYS A 118 8.73 -41.25 -12.12
N MET A 119 9.87 -41.10 -11.46
CA MET A 119 10.09 -41.54 -10.08
C MET A 119 9.30 -40.69 -9.07
N LEU A 120 9.25 -39.37 -9.29
CA LEU A 120 8.45 -38.42 -8.50
C LEU A 120 6.94 -38.60 -8.72
N ILE A 121 6.48 -38.81 -9.95
CA ILE A 121 5.08 -39.16 -10.26
C ILE A 121 4.70 -40.50 -9.65
N GLY A 122 5.62 -41.48 -9.60
CA GLY A 122 5.43 -42.74 -8.87
C GLY A 122 5.21 -42.54 -7.37
N ARG A 123 6.03 -41.70 -6.73
CA ARG A 123 5.89 -41.32 -5.30
C ARG A 123 4.61 -40.51 -5.04
N LEU A 124 4.27 -39.57 -5.93
CA LEU A 124 3.06 -38.75 -5.84
C LEU A 124 1.78 -39.56 -6.06
N LYS A 125 1.78 -40.57 -6.96
CA LYS A 125 0.66 -41.51 -7.12
C LYS A 125 0.49 -42.42 -5.89
N LYS A 126 1.59 -42.88 -5.27
CA LYS A 126 1.56 -43.64 -4.00
C LYS A 126 1.00 -42.80 -2.85
N ASN A 127 1.40 -41.53 -2.74
CA ASN A 127 0.88 -40.60 -1.75
C ASN A 127 -0.58 -40.22 -2.00
N ARG A 128 -0.99 -40.02 -3.26
CA ARG A 128 -2.40 -39.74 -3.63
C ARG A 128 -3.31 -40.94 -3.37
N ALA A 129 -2.82 -42.17 -3.55
CA ALA A 129 -3.55 -43.40 -3.19
C ALA A 129 -3.68 -43.55 -1.66
N ARG A 130 -2.62 -43.22 -0.91
CA ARG A 130 -2.61 -43.22 0.57
C ARG A 130 -3.56 -42.16 1.14
N ILE A 131 -3.58 -40.96 0.57
CA ILE A 131 -4.51 -39.86 0.90
C ILE A 131 -5.95 -40.22 0.51
N LYS A 132 -6.18 -40.89 -0.63
CA LYS A 132 -7.52 -41.35 -1.04
C LYS A 132 -8.02 -42.49 -0.14
N SER A 133 -7.14 -43.37 0.32
CA SER A 133 -7.44 -44.40 1.33
C SER A 133 -7.77 -43.81 2.70
N LEU A 134 -7.08 -42.74 3.12
CA LEU A 134 -7.34 -42.01 4.36
C LEU A 134 -8.66 -41.22 4.28
N LYS A 135 -8.93 -40.53 3.16
CA LYS A 135 -10.21 -39.84 2.92
C LYS A 135 -11.40 -40.80 2.83
N ARG A 136 -11.22 -42.02 2.31
CA ARG A 136 -12.26 -43.06 2.33
C ARG A 136 -12.52 -43.56 3.75
N LYS A 137 -11.47 -43.87 4.53
CA LYS A 137 -11.60 -44.23 5.95
C LYS A 137 -12.25 -43.14 6.80
N LEU A 138 -11.98 -41.87 6.50
CA LEU A 138 -12.61 -40.73 7.19
C LEU A 138 -14.07 -40.53 6.77
N GLY A 139 -14.37 -40.70 5.48
CA GLY A 139 -15.73 -40.58 4.93
C GLY A 139 -16.66 -41.73 5.31
N ASP A 140 -16.12 -42.93 5.54
CA ASP A 140 -16.88 -44.08 6.06
C ASP A 140 -17.21 -43.88 7.55
N ASN A 141 -16.31 -43.27 8.33
CA ASN A 141 -16.56 -42.90 9.73
C ASN A 141 -17.59 -41.77 9.88
N LEU A 142 -17.54 -40.75 9.01
CA LEU A 142 -18.48 -39.61 9.04
C LEU A 142 -19.91 -39.99 8.62
N ARG A 143 -20.09 -40.99 7.74
CA ARG A 143 -21.42 -41.51 7.39
C ARG A 143 -22.06 -42.32 8.50
N SER A 144 -21.28 -42.91 9.40
CA SER A 144 -21.80 -43.61 10.58
C SER A 144 -22.28 -42.66 11.69
N LEU A 145 -21.87 -41.39 11.64
CA LEU A 145 -22.20 -40.37 12.65
C LEU A 145 -23.33 -39.42 12.20
N ALA A 146 -23.68 -39.40 10.91
CA ALA A 146 -24.64 -38.47 10.33
C ALA A 146 -26.06 -39.07 10.15
N SER A 147 -26.36 -40.24 10.70
CA SER A 147 -27.69 -40.87 10.64
C SER A 147 -28.59 -40.57 11.84
N GLU A 148 -28.18 -39.70 12.76
CA GLU A 148 -28.99 -39.27 13.90
C GLU A 148 -29.06 -37.75 13.91
N HIS A 149 -30.29 -37.21 13.88
CA HIS A 149 -30.67 -35.80 13.98
C HIS A 149 -30.74 -35.02 12.64
N ALA A 150 -31.93 -35.05 12.05
CA ALA A 150 -32.38 -34.09 11.06
C ALA A 150 -33.71 -33.47 11.52
N GLU A 151 -33.68 -32.21 11.93
CA GLU A 151 -34.84 -31.32 11.94
C GLU A 151 -34.42 -29.93 11.42
N SER A 152 -35.29 -29.34 10.61
CA SER A 152 -35.13 -28.03 9.95
C SER A 152 -35.69 -26.90 10.83
N PRO A 153 -35.31 -25.63 10.58
CA PRO A 153 -36.34 -24.72 10.04
C PRO A 153 -35.84 -23.73 8.97
N ASP A 154 -36.80 -23.37 8.12
CA ASP A 154 -36.74 -22.37 7.06
C ASP A 154 -36.59 -20.92 7.54
N SER A 155 -36.04 -20.13 6.60
CA SER A 155 -36.36 -18.72 6.26
C SER A 155 -35.22 -17.70 6.44
N HIS A 156 -34.45 -17.49 5.36
CA HIS A 156 -33.64 -16.29 5.14
C HIS A 156 -33.99 -15.63 3.80
N PRO A 157 -33.92 -14.29 3.68
CA PRO A 157 -34.29 -13.56 2.48
C PRO A 157 -33.27 -13.73 1.34
N GLN A 158 -33.80 -13.53 0.14
CA GLN A 158 -33.22 -13.80 -1.18
C GLN A 158 -31.79 -13.27 -1.42
N SER A 159 -30.97 -14.14 -1.99
CA SER A 159 -29.61 -13.91 -2.49
C SER A 159 -29.57 -12.92 -3.67
N ASP A 160 -28.68 -11.92 -3.56
CA ASP A 160 -28.32 -10.99 -4.64
C ASP A 160 -27.58 -11.72 -5.79
N PRO A 161 -28.02 -11.65 -7.06
CA PRO A 161 -27.48 -12.44 -8.18
C PRO A 161 -26.11 -11.98 -8.73
N GLY A 162 -25.45 -11.00 -8.10
CA GLY A 162 -24.24 -10.35 -8.63
C GLY A 162 -22.88 -10.90 -8.18
N ALA A 163 -22.81 -11.86 -7.24
CA ALA A 163 -21.55 -12.25 -6.59
C ALA A 163 -20.55 -12.93 -7.56
N GLY A 164 -19.54 -12.19 -8.01
CA GLY A 164 -18.41 -12.72 -8.78
C GLY A 164 -17.53 -13.62 -7.91
N ARG A 165 -17.05 -14.74 -8.47
CA ARG A 165 -16.19 -15.77 -7.85
C ARG A 165 -14.85 -15.29 -7.22
N ASN A 166 -14.54 -13.99 -7.21
CA ASN A 166 -13.28 -13.41 -6.71
C ASN A 166 -13.45 -12.43 -5.52
N GLN A 167 -14.67 -12.26 -5.02
CA GLN A 167 -14.92 -11.35 -3.90
C GLN A 167 -14.47 -11.98 -2.56
N LEU A 168 -13.48 -11.36 -1.93
CA LEU A 168 -12.95 -11.76 -0.62
C LEU A 168 -13.46 -10.83 0.50
N ASP A 169 -13.53 -11.38 1.70
CA ASP A 169 -13.67 -10.62 2.95
C ASP A 169 -12.29 -10.16 3.41
N ILE A 170 -12.13 -8.86 3.61
CA ILE A 170 -10.88 -8.24 4.04
C ILE A 170 -11.15 -7.49 5.33
N PHE A 171 -10.43 -7.87 6.38
CA PHE A 171 -10.41 -7.14 7.63
C PHE A 171 -9.20 -6.21 7.63
N VAL A 172 -9.41 -4.93 7.89
CA VAL A 172 -8.36 -3.93 8.02
C VAL A 172 -8.28 -3.52 9.49
N PHE A 173 -7.13 -3.75 10.10
CA PHE A 173 -6.82 -3.49 11.50
C PHE A 173 -5.79 -2.35 11.60
N PRO A 174 -6.24 -1.08 11.56
CA PRO A 174 -5.40 0.11 11.46
C PRO A 174 -4.85 0.60 12.81
N PRO A 175 -3.83 1.46 12.82
CA PRO A 175 -3.40 2.17 14.03
C PRO A 175 -4.28 3.41 14.35
N ILE A 176 -5.18 3.80 13.45
CA ILE A 176 -5.98 5.03 13.56
C ILE A 176 -7.43 4.84 13.11
N ASP A 177 -8.33 5.65 13.67
CA ASP A 177 -9.74 5.66 13.30
C ASP A 177 -9.97 6.16 11.86
N TRP A 178 -11.06 5.73 11.25
CA TRP A 178 -11.43 6.08 9.87
C TRP A 178 -11.52 7.60 9.66
N HIS A 179 -12.11 8.31 10.62
CA HIS A 179 -12.33 9.76 10.54
C HIS A 179 -11.13 10.57 11.04
N TYR A 180 -10.09 9.92 11.56
CA TYR A 180 -8.88 10.58 12.02
C TYR A 180 -7.84 10.61 10.90
N ARG A 181 -7.46 11.83 10.45
CA ARG A 181 -6.36 12.12 9.50
C ARG A 181 -6.27 11.09 8.36
N TYR A 182 -7.07 11.27 7.32
CA TYR A 182 -7.19 10.33 6.21
C TYR A 182 -5.83 10.03 5.55
N GLN A 183 -5.37 8.78 5.64
CA GLN A 183 -4.04 8.36 5.21
C GLN A 183 -4.04 6.92 4.67
N ARG A 184 -2.87 6.27 4.63
CA ARG A 184 -2.64 4.97 3.98
C ARG A 184 -3.69 3.88 4.29
N PRO A 185 -4.05 3.57 5.55
CA PRO A 185 -4.99 2.48 5.83
C PRO A 185 -6.37 2.72 5.23
N GLN A 186 -6.90 3.95 5.35
CA GLN A 186 -8.20 4.28 4.79
C GLN A 186 -8.17 4.30 3.26
N GLN A 187 -7.11 4.85 2.67
CA GLN A 187 -6.91 4.90 1.22
C GLN A 187 -6.84 3.50 0.60
N ILE A 188 -6.09 2.59 1.21
CA ILE A 188 -6.00 1.19 0.75
C ILE A 188 -7.35 0.49 0.93
N ALA A 189 -8.02 0.67 2.07
CA ALA A 189 -9.33 0.05 2.32
C ALA A 189 -10.38 0.50 1.30
N ALA A 190 -10.49 1.81 1.04
CA ALA A 190 -11.41 2.36 0.04
C ALA A 190 -11.08 1.86 -1.38
N ALA A 191 -9.80 1.82 -1.75
CA ALA A 191 -9.37 1.35 -3.07
C ALA A 191 -9.58 -0.17 -3.25
N LEU A 192 -9.43 -0.98 -2.20
CA LEU A 192 -9.76 -2.41 -2.22
C LEU A 192 -11.27 -2.65 -2.32
N SER A 193 -12.08 -1.83 -1.64
CA SER A 193 -13.54 -1.83 -1.79
C SER A 193 -13.95 -1.52 -3.24
N ALA A 194 -13.30 -0.52 -3.87
CA ALA A 194 -13.52 -0.18 -5.27
C ALA A 194 -13.13 -1.31 -6.27
N LEU A 195 -12.22 -2.21 -5.88
CA LEU A 195 -11.91 -3.44 -6.63
C LEU A 195 -12.96 -4.55 -6.46
N GLY A 196 -13.98 -4.32 -5.62
CA GLY A 196 -15.12 -5.21 -5.41
C GLY A 196 -15.00 -6.14 -4.19
N HIS A 197 -13.97 -5.98 -3.36
CA HIS A 197 -13.85 -6.73 -2.10
C HIS A 197 -14.82 -6.22 -1.05
N ARG A 198 -15.16 -7.07 -0.08
CA ARG A 198 -15.90 -6.63 1.11
C ARG A 198 -14.88 -6.26 2.18
N VAL A 199 -14.77 -4.97 2.44
CA VAL A 199 -13.75 -4.43 3.34
C VAL A 199 -14.40 -4.00 4.64
N HIS A 200 -13.87 -4.52 5.76
CA HIS A 200 -14.30 -4.22 7.12
C HIS A 200 -13.14 -3.54 7.85
N TYR A 201 -13.30 -2.27 8.18
CA TYR A 201 -12.29 -1.43 8.81
C TYR A 201 -12.56 -1.32 10.32
N PHE A 202 -11.69 -1.88 11.14
CA PHE A 202 -11.86 -1.93 12.59
C PHE A 202 -11.33 -0.66 13.24
N SER A 203 -12.23 0.11 13.85
CA SER A 203 -11.89 1.30 14.63
C SER A 203 -11.00 0.91 15.82
N PRO A 204 -9.86 1.59 16.02
CA PRO A 204 -9.05 1.46 17.24
C PRO A 204 -9.67 2.24 18.42
N ASP A 205 -10.71 3.03 18.19
CA ASP A 205 -11.57 3.56 19.25
C ASP A 205 -12.63 2.52 19.62
N PHE A 206 -12.85 2.32 20.92
CA PHE A 206 -13.78 1.33 21.45
C PHE A 206 -15.02 1.99 22.06
N SER A 207 -16.15 1.29 22.05
CA SER A 207 -17.35 1.68 22.76
C SER A 207 -17.53 0.88 24.05
N ALA A 208 -18.04 1.52 25.10
CA ALA A 208 -18.57 0.79 26.25
C ALA A 208 -19.89 0.13 25.85
N GLY A 209 -20.17 -1.08 26.34
CA GLY A 209 -21.48 -1.70 26.13
C GLY A 209 -21.64 -3.01 26.87
N ASP A 210 -22.90 -3.44 27.04
CA ASP A 210 -23.23 -4.78 27.51
C ASP A 210 -22.72 -5.80 26.49
N LEU A 211 -21.84 -6.69 26.93
CA LEU A 211 -21.22 -7.71 26.09
C LEU A 211 -22.18 -8.87 25.79
N ARG A 212 -23.41 -8.83 26.31
CA ARG A 212 -24.49 -9.77 26.01
C ARG A 212 -25.23 -9.47 24.69
N ASP A 213 -25.09 -8.25 24.15
CA ASP A 213 -25.68 -7.81 22.87
C ASP A 213 -24.69 -7.93 21.69
N ASP A 214 -24.98 -7.31 20.54
CA ASP A 214 -24.04 -7.19 19.40
C ASP A 214 -22.69 -6.65 19.87
N HIS A 215 -21.62 -7.39 19.61
CA HIS A 215 -20.26 -7.08 20.06
C HIS A 215 -19.61 -5.93 19.31
N ALA A 216 -20.26 -5.41 18.26
CA ALA A 216 -19.79 -4.27 17.49
C ALA A 216 -20.92 -3.28 17.18
N VAL A 217 -20.53 -2.04 16.88
CA VAL A 217 -21.34 -1.08 16.16
C VAL A 217 -20.76 -1.00 14.75
N TYR A 218 -21.60 -1.06 13.72
CA TYR A 218 -21.14 -0.94 12.35
C TYR A 218 -21.93 0.09 11.56
N ASP A 219 -21.23 0.74 10.63
CA ASP A 219 -21.79 1.66 9.65
C ASP A 219 -21.14 1.39 8.28
N MET A 220 -21.75 1.86 7.21
CA MET A 220 -21.16 1.78 5.87
C MET A 220 -20.83 3.18 5.38
N ASP A 221 -19.57 3.41 5.08
CA ASP A 221 -19.15 4.68 4.49
C ASP A 221 -19.54 4.74 2.99
N SER A 222 -19.51 5.96 2.44
CA SER A 222 -19.71 6.25 1.01
C SER A 222 -18.81 5.48 0.04
N SER A 223 -17.64 5.00 0.46
CA SER A 223 -16.74 4.17 -0.36
C SER A 223 -17.07 2.67 -0.32
N GLY A 224 -18.13 2.28 0.39
CA GLY A 224 -18.57 0.88 0.54
C GLY A 224 -17.78 0.10 1.59
N VAL A 225 -16.92 0.77 2.37
CA VAL A 225 -16.20 0.15 3.49
C VAL A 225 -17.13 0.06 4.70
N SER A 226 -17.19 -1.11 5.31
CA SER A 226 -17.90 -1.31 6.59
C SER A 226 -17.00 -0.86 7.73
N LEU A 227 -17.40 0.17 8.46
CA LEU A 227 -16.68 0.68 9.63
C LEU A 227 -17.15 -0.09 10.86
N VAL A 228 -16.25 -0.71 11.61
CA VAL A 228 -16.56 -1.62 12.71
C VAL A 228 -15.95 -1.10 14.00
N ARG A 229 -16.78 -0.76 14.99
CA ARG A 229 -16.35 -0.34 16.32
C ARG A 229 -16.67 -1.42 17.34
N LEU A 230 -15.64 -1.99 17.96
CA LEU A 230 -15.82 -3.07 18.93
C LEU A 230 -16.22 -2.55 20.32
N LYS A 231 -17.01 -3.35 21.04
CA LYS A 231 -17.35 -3.11 22.44
C LYS A 231 -16.35 -3.78 23.37
N CYS A 232 -15.89 -3.06 24.40
CA CYS A 232 -15.06 -3.62 25.46
C CYS A 232 -15.31 -2.92 26.81
N GLN A 233 -14.68 -3.41 27.87
CA GLN A 233 -14.86 -2.86 29.21
C GLN A 233 -13.98 -1.62 29.42
N PRO A 234 -14.49 -0.57 30.09
CA PRO A 234 -13.65 0.51 30.60
C PRO A 234 -12.69 0.04 31.72
N PRO A 235 -11.47 0.61 31.84
CA PRO A 235 -10.88 1.58 30.93
C PRO A 235 -10.55 0.95 29.58
N HIS A 236 -10.81 1.67 28.49
CA HIS A 236 -10.54 1.17 27.15
C HIS A 236 -9.03 1.02 26.90
N PRO A 237 -8.61 0.01 26.11
CA PRO A 237 -7.22 -0.10 25.68
C PRO A 237 -6.75 1.14 24.90
N GLN A 238 -5.43 1.35 24.86
CA GLN A 238 -4.79 2.41 24.08
C GLN A 238 -3.90 1.78 23.00
N PRO A 239 -4.43 1.53 21.78
CA PRO A 239 -3.77 0.69 20.77
C PRO A 239 -2.38 1.14 20.31
N ASN A 240 -2.07 2.44 20.40
CA ASN A 240 -0.77 2.99 20.00
C ASN A 240 0.24 3.11 21.15
N VAL A 241 -0.12 2.64 22.34
CA VAL A 241 0.70 2.74 23.55
C VAL A 241 1.13 1.36 24.02
N ALA A 242 0.18 0.44 24.21
CA ALA A 242 0.44 -0.87 24.80
C ALA A 242 -0.52 -1.96 24.27
N PRO A 243 -0.16 -3.26 24.38
CA PRO A 243 -1.05 -4.38 24.09
C PRO A 243 -2.32 -4.37 24.96
N ALA A 244 -3.38 -5.04 24.48
CA ALA A 244 -4.60 -5.22 25.29
C ALA A 244 -4.32 -6.10 26.53
N ALA A 245 -4.72 -5.61 27.71
CA ALA A 245 -4.73 -6.39 28.95
C ALA A 245 -6.04 -7.20 29.10
N GLU A 246 -6.02 -8.22 29.96
CA GLU A 246 -7.25 -8.92 30.36
C GLU A 246 -8.15 -7.99 31.22
N PRO A 247 -9.49 -8.12 31.13
CA PRO A 247 -10.24 -9.08 30.31
C PRO A 247 -10.44 -8.63 28.84
N ASN A 248 -10.06 -7.39 28.50
CA ASN A 248 -10.33 -6.80 27.18
C ASN A 248 -9.66 -7.56 26.04
N ARG A 249 -8.50 -8.19 26.26
CA ARG A 249 -7.88 -9.07 25.25
C ARG A 249 -8.83 -10.19 24.80
N THR A 250 -9.34 -10.97 25.75
CA THR A 250 -10.25 -12.08 25.48
C THR A 250 -11.58 -11.59 24.90
N VAL A 251 -12.12 -10.49 25.42
CA VAL A 251 -13.38 -9.91 24.93
C VAL A 251 -13.26 -9.47 23.48
N LEU A 252 -12.18 -8.79 23.11
CA LEU A 252 -11.96 -8.30 21.74
C LEU A 252 -11.73 -9.44 20.74
N GLU A 253 -11.00 -10.48 21.13
CA GLU A 253 -10.80 -11.67 20.29
C GLU A 253 -12.13 -12.38 19.99
N ALA A 254 -12.97 -12.56 21.01
CA ALA A 254 -14.30 -13.13 20.85
C ALA A 254 -15.19 -12.24 19.97
N ALA A 255 -15.16 -10.92 20.18
CA ALA A 255 -15.94 -9.98 19.38
C ALA A 255 -15.58 -10.02 17.89
N ILE A 256 -14.28 -10.05 17.56
CA ILE A 256 -13.81 -10.15 16.16
C ILE A 256 -14.22 -11.49 15.55
N THR A 257 -14.09 -12.58 16.30
CA THR A 257 -14.47 -13.93 15.84
C THR A 257 -15.97 -14.03 15.57
N ASN A 258 -16.80 -13.52 16.48
CA ASN A 258 -18.26 -13.51 16.33
C ASN A 258 -18.69 -12.62 15.16
N TYR A 259 -18.06 -11.44 15.01
CA TYR A 259 -18.30 -10.56 13.86
C TYR A 259 -17.98 -11.27 12.54
N ALA A 260 -16.84 -11.97 12.45
CA ALA A 260 -16.50 -12.74 11.26
C ALA A 260 -17.56 -13.82 10.95
N ALA A 261 -18.00 -14.58 11.96
CA ALA A 261 -19.02 -15.62 11.79
C ALA A 261 -20.38 -15.06 11.32
N GLN A 262 -20.73 -13.85 11.75
CA GLN A 262 -22.02 -13.23 11.44
C GLN A 262 -22.05 -12.52 10.08
N TYR A 263 -20.98 -11.83 9.70
CA TYR A 263 -21.00 -10.91 8.56
C TYR A 263 -20.14 -11.36 7.35
N CYS A 264 -19.16 -12.24 7.57
CA CYS A 264 -18.33 -12.76 6.48
C CYS A 264 -18.99 -13.96 5.80
N ARG A 265 -18.65 -14.17 4.52
CA ARG A 265 -19.14 -15.31 3.70
C ARG A 265 -18.03 -16.34 3.56
N ASN A 266 -16.78 -15.87 3.53
CA ASN A 266 -15.59 -16.68 3.55
C ASN A 266 -14.73 -16.24 4.74
N PRO A 267 -13.82 -17.09 5.24
CA PRO A 267 -12.89 -16.65 6.26
C PRO A 267 -12.08 -15.43 5.75
N PRO A 268 -11.99 -14.34 6.52
CA PRO A 268 -11.41 -13.11 6.02
C PRO A 268 -9.88 -13.18 5.92
N ILE A 269 -9.30 -12.31 5.09
CA ILE A 269 -7.87 -11.98 5.12
C ILE A 269 -7.68 -10.76 6.00
N ALA A 270 -6.78 -10.83 6.98
CA ALA A 270 -6.53 -9.75 7.93
C ALA A 270 -5.32 -8.91 7.51
N ILE A 271 -5.52 -7.64 7.15
CA ILE A 271 -4.46 -6.66 6.97
C ILE A 271 -4.25 -5.94 8.30
N ILE A 272 -3.06 -6.08 8.88
CA ILE A 272 -2.74 -5.57 10.21
C ILE A 272 -1.75 -4.41 10.06
N GLY A 273 -2.22 -3.19 10.26
CA GLY A 273 -1.38 -1.98 10.30
C GLY A 273 -1.10 -1.46 11.72
N GLY A 274 -1.96 -1.79 12.69
CA GLY A 274 -1.75 -1.46 14.11
C GLY A 274 -1.27 -2.66 14.92
N VAL A 275 -0.11 -2.56 15.55
CA VAL A 275 0.55 -3.67 16.28
C VAL A 275 -0.35 -4.26 17.38
N PHE A 276 -1.12 -3.42 18.07
CA PHE A 276 -2.08 -3.83 19.10
C PHE A 276 -3.03 -4.94 18.63
N TRP A 277 -3.48 -4.89 17.38
CA TRP A 277 -4.45 -5.87 16.90
C TRP A 277 -3.90 -7.30 16.95
N TRP A 278 -2.59 -7.49 16.77
CA TRP A 278 -1.96 -8.80 16.84
C TRP A 278 -2.29 -9.56 18.13
N ASN A 279 -2.38 -8.85 19.27
CA ASN A 279 -2.61 -9.50 20.56
C ASN A 279 -4.07 -9.86 20.84
N VAL A 280 -5.01 -9.44 19.97
CA VAL A 280 -6.46 -9.70 20.09
C VAL A 280 -7.02 -10.48 18.90
N LEU A 281 -6.17 -11.01 18.02
CA LEU A 281 -6.60 -11.89 16.92
C LEU A 281 -6.46 -13.36 17.30
N SER A 282 -7.44 -14.16 16.89
CA SER A 282 -7.36 -15.62 16.97
C SER A 282 -6.29 -16.18 16.03
N ASP A 283 -5.78 -17.37 16.35
CA ASP A 283 -4.76 -18.05 15.54
C ASP A 283 -5.19 -18.25 14.08
N SER A 284 -6.50 -18.46 13.86
CA SER A 284 -7.06 -18.63 12.52
C SER A 284 -6.94 -17.36 11.65
N LEU A 285 -7.10 -16.17 12.24
CA LEU A 285 -6.94 -14.90 11.55
C LEU A 285 -5.46 -14.55 11.38
N LYS A 286 -4.63 -14.84 12.39
CA LYS A 286 -3.17 -14.69 12.30
C LYS A 286 -2.59 -15.52 11.15
N ALA A 287 -3.05 -16.76 10.98
CA ALA A 287 -2.64 -17.64 9.87
C ALA A 287 -3.07 -17.12 8.47
N ARG A 288 -4.01 -16.17 8.41
CA ARG A 288 -4.50 -15.52 7.18
C ARG A 288 -4.21 -14.01 7.18
N SER A 289 -3.13 -13.61 7.85
CA SER A 289 -2.79 -12.20 8.01
C SER A 289 -1.70 -11.71 7.05
N ILE A 290 -1.73 -10.41 6.81
CA ILE A 290 -0.69 -9.63 6.16
C ILE A 290 -0.35 -8.49 7.11
N TYR A 291 0.89 -8.41 7.57
CA TYR A 291 1.36 -7.26 8.35
C TYR A 291 1.72 -6.11 7.40
N ASP A 292 1.05 -4.95 7.50
CA ASP A 292 1.41 -3.69 6.83
C ASP A 292 2.33 -2.87 7.74
N CYS A 293 3.64 -3.06 7.60
CA CYS A 293 4.65 -2.30 8.31
C CYS A 293 4.82 -0.92 7.67
N MET A 294 4.07 0.05 8.20
CA MET A 294 4.00 1.40 7.64
C MET A 294 5.08 2.33 8.17
N ASP A 295 5.43 2.18 9.46
CA ASP A 295 6.30 3.05 10.21
C ASP A 295 7.20 2.23 11.16
N TYR A 296 8.31 2.83 11.61
CA TYR A 296 9.19 2.21 12.58
C TYR A 296 8.64 2.42 13.99
N VAL A 297 7.87 1.44 14.50
CA VAL A 297 7.11 1.58 15.76
C VAL A 297 7.99 1.91 16.97
N ALA A 298 9.20 1.33 17.04
CA ALA A 298 10.17 1.64 18.08
C ALA A 298 10.73 3.08 18.02
N GLY A 299 10.46 3.81 16.94
CA GLY A 299 10.85 5.21 16.77
C GLY A 299 9.86 6.22 17.34
N PHE A 300 8.64 5.82 17.70
CA PHE A 300 7.67 6.73 18.31
C PHE A 300 7.89 6.87 19.82
N THR A 301 7.77 8.09 20.32
CA THR A 301 7.93 8.42 21.75
C THR A 301 6.82 7.81 22.63
N SER A 302 5.65 7.51 22.06
CA SER A 302 4.51 6.91 22.76
C SER A 302 4.55 5.38 22.85
N SER A 303 5.41 4.72 22.07
CA SER A 303 5.47 3.26 22.01
C SER A 303 6.10 2.68 23.28
N SER A 304 5.36 1.84 24.00
CA SER A 304 5.90 1.12 25.16
C SER A 304 6.74 -0.09 24.74
N GLN A 305 7.68 -0.52 25.59
CA GLN A 305 8.48 -1.73 25.33
C GLN A 305 7.63 -2.98 25.06
N PRO A 306 6.53 -3.25 25.80
CA PRO A 306 5.64 -4.37 25.48
C PRO A 306 5.04 -4.31 24.07
N LEU A 307 4.73 -3.12 23.54
CA LEU A 307 4.22 -2.96 22.18
C LEU A 307 5.32 -3.28 21.14
N ILE A 308 6.55 -2.87 21.40
CA ILE A 308 7.71 -3.16 20.53
C ILE A 308 8.00 -4.67 20.51
N GLU A 309 7.96 -5.35 21.66
CA GLU A 309 8.13 -6.81 21.70
C GLU A 309 6.96 -7.54 21.01
N LEU A 310 5.74 -7.02 21.12
CA LEU A 310 4.60 -7.55 20.39
C LEU A 310 4.80 -7.43 18.87
N GLU A 311 5.32 -6.31 18.37
CA GLU A 311 5.64 -6.15 16.96
C GLU A 311 6.66 -7.17 16.49
N LYS A 312 7.73 -7.42 17.26
CA LYS A 312 8.73 -8.44 16.93
C LYS A 312 8.10 -9.82 16.78
N SER A 313 7.18 -10.20 17.68
CA SER A 313 6.44 -11.46 17.57
C SER A 313 5.57 -11.50 16.29
N MET A 314 4.89 -10.41 15.97
CA MET A 314 4.08 -10.30 14.75
C MET A 314 4.94 -10.39 13.49
N ILE A 315 6.11 -9.75 13.45
CA ILE A 315 7.04 -9.83 12.32
C ILE A 315 7.50 -11.28 12.08
N ALA A 316 7.77 -12.01 13.16
CA ALA A 316 8.23 -13.41 13.09
C ALA A 316 7.11 -14.37 12.64
N GLU A 317 5.87 -14.13 13.07
CA GLU A 317 4.75 -15.07 12.92
C GLU A 317 3.83 -14.76 11.73
N ALA A 318 3.69 -13.50 11.31
CA ALA A 318 2.79 -13.12 10.23
C ALA A 318 3.19 -13.78 8.90
N PRO A 319 2.29 -14.52 8.21
CA PRO A 319 2.60 -15.26 6.99
C PRO A 319 3.22 -14.40 5.90
N ILE A 320 2.74 -13.16 5.77
CA ILE A 320 3.21 -12.20 4.77
C ILE A 320 3.42 -10.85 5.46
N ALA A 321 4.46 -10.13 5.05
CA ALA A 321 4.64 -8.72 5.39
C ALA A 321 4.62 -7.86 4.11
N VAL A 322 4.09 -6.67 4.26
CA VAL A 322 4.15 -5.57 3.30
C VAL A 322 4.80 -4.40 4.04
N SER A 323 5.62 -3.62 3.35
CA SER A 323 6.17 -2.41 3.95
C SER A 323 6.21 -1.22 3.00
N SER A 324 6.12 -0.03 3.58
CA SER A 324 6.09 1.26 2.88
C SER A 324 7.47 1.72 2.41
N SER A 325 8.57 1.28 3.04
CA SER A 325 9.93 1.74 2.76
C SER A 325 10.95 0.61 2.69
N ARG A 326 12.07 0.83 1.99
CA ARG A 326 13.15 -0.16 1.89
C ARG A 326 13.85 -0.41 3.22
N ALA A 327 14.08 0.63 4.02
CA ALA A 327 14.71 0.50 5.34
C ALA A 327 13.86 -0.36 6.29
N LEU A 328 12.53 -0.26 6.23
CA LEU A 328 11.65 -1.14 7.00
C LEU A 328 11.70 -2.58 6.49
N ILE A 329 11.81 -2.80 5.17
CA ILE A 329 12.00 -4.15 4.62
C ILE A 329 13.29 -4.77 5.14
N GLU A 330 14.38 -4.02 5.16
CA GLU A 330 15.66 -4.47 5.71
C GLU A 330 15.51 -4.85 7.19
N THR A 331 14.87 -4.00 8.00
CA THR A 331 14.58 -4.28 9.41
C THR A 331 13.76 -5.56 9.59
N ILE A 332 12.72 -5.74 8.77
CA ILE A 332 11.85 -6.92 8.79
C ILE A 332 12.64 -8.17 8.37
N GLN A 333 13.51 -8.09 7.37
CA GLN A 333 14.32 -9.22 6.89
C GLN A 333 15.39 -9.61 7.92
N ASP A 334 16.03 -8.63 8.54
CA ASP A 334 17.06 -8.83 9.58
C ASP A 334 16.50 -9.48 10.85
N SER A 335 15.18 -9.44 11.06
CA SER A 335 14.52 -10.22 12.13
C SER A 335 14.65 -11.74 11.97
N GLY A 336 15.01 -12.23 10.78
CA GLY A 336 15.09 -13.65 10.46
C GLY A 336 13.75 -14.29 10.11
N ARG A 337 12.69 -13.51 9.84
CA ARG A 337 11.41 -14.06 9.37
C ARG A 337 11.59 -14.85 8.07
N SER A 338 10.78 -15.89 7.90
CA SER A 338 10.84 -16.76 6.71
C SER A 338 9.79 -16.44 5.64
N GLY A 339 8.71 -15.75 6.01
CA GLY A 339 7.62 -15.40 5.09
C GLY A 339 8.01 -14.26 4.14
N PRO A 340 7.36 -14.16 2.96
CA PRO A 340 7.67 -13.12 1.98
C PRO A 340 7.43 -11.71 2.54
N VAL A 341 8.21 -10.76 2.03
CA VAL A 341 8.13 -9.33 2.33
C VAL A 341 7.99 -8.57 1.02
N PHE A 342 6.94 -7.76 0.88
CA PHE A 342 6.66 -6.99 -0.34
C PHE A 342 6.84 -5.48 -0.10
N HIS A 343 7.47 -4.80 -1.05
CA HIS A 343 7.55 -3.34 -1.05
C HIS A 343 6.32 -2.74 -1.71
N ILE A 344 5.44 -2.12 -0.92
CA ILE A 344 4.29 -1.35 -1.43
C ILE A 344 4.35 0.05 -0.80
N PRO A 345 5.03 1.01 -1.46
CA PRO A 345 5.19 2.36 -0.94
C PRO A 345 3.88 3.10 -0.73
N ASN A 346 3.95 4.25 -0.05
CA ASN A 346 2.85 5.20 -0.06
C ASN A 346 2.56 5.73 -1.47
N ALA A 347 1.46 6.47 -1.58
CA ALA A 347 0.93 6.98 -2.82
C ALA A 347 0.13 8.27 -2.55
N THR A 348 -0.54 8.77 -3.58
CA THR A 348 -1.37 9.98 -3.51
C THR A 348 -2.65 9.83 -4.34
N ASP A 349 -3.65 10.65 -4.04
CA ASP A 349 -4.74 10.94 -4.99
C ASP A 349 -4.22 11.98 -6.00
N SER A 350 -3.70 11.48 -7.13
CA SER A 350 -3.08 12.35 -8.13
C SER A 350 -4.09 13.35 -8.74
N ALA A 351 -5.35 12.95 -8.90
CA ALA A 351 -6.39 13.78 -9.51
C ALA A 351 -6.76 14.97 -8.62
N MET A 352 -6.78 14.77 -7.30
CA MET A 352 -7.01 15.82 -6.31
C MET A 352 -5.99 16.96 -6.44
N PHE A 353 -4.71 16.64 -6.66
CA PHE A 353 -3.62 17.63 -6.66
C PHE A 353 -3.22 18.16 -8.05
N ALA A 354 -3.46 17.39 -9.13
CA ALA A 354 -3.04 17.73 -10.50
C ALA A 354 -3.58 19.07 -11.04
N THR A 355 -4.67 19.56 -10.47
CA THR A 355 -5.32 20.81 -10.88
C THR A 355 -4.63 22.08 -10.36
N SER A 356 -3.64 21.96 -9.47
CA SER A 356 -2.97 23.11 -8.85
C SER A 356 -1.85 23.66 -9.74
N ARG A 357 -2.11 24.74 -10.50
CA ARG A 357 -1.06 25.39 -11.33
C ARG A 357 -0.13 26.30 -10.50
N PRO A 358 1.16 26.44 -10.86
CA PRO A 358 2.05 27.39 -10.21
C PRO A 358 1.63 28.83 -10.47
N ARG A 359 1.55 29.60 -9.38
CA ARG A 359 1.24 31.03 -9.42
C ARG A 359 2.49 31.90 -9.50
N TRP A 360 3.69 31.31 -9.39
CA TRP A 360 4.94 32.08 -9.29
C TRP A 360 5.37 32.64 -10.63
N ARG A 361 5.76 33.91 -10.60
CA ARG A 361 6.39 34.62 -11.70
C ARG A 361 7.52 35.47 -11.10
N PRO A 362 8.76 35.37 -11.61
CA PRO A 362 9.90 36.14 -11.10
C PRO A 362 9.62 37.64 -10.98
N ASP A 363 8.91 38.21 -11.96
CA ASP A 363 8.62 39.66 -12.03
C ASP A 363 7.25 40.05 -11.44
N GLY A 364 6.55 39.09 -10.82
CA GLY A 364 5.14 39.26 -10.43
C GLY A 364 4.89 40.02 -9.12
N GLY A 365 5.93 40.52 -8.44
CA GLY A 365 5.83 41.26 -7.16
C GLY A 365 5.32 40.45 -5.96
N ARG A 366 4.92 39.20 -6.17
CA ARG A 366 4.45 38.26 -5.15
C ARG A 366 5.63 37.72 -4.33
N ARG A 367 5.39 37.32 -3.07
CA ARG A 367 6.37 36.56 -2.25
C ARG A 367 6.35 35.08 -2.63
N LEU A 368 7.52 34.44 -2.67
CA LEU A 368 7.62 32.99 -2.86
C LEU A 368 6.96 32.28 -1.67
N VAL A 369 6.09 31.31 -1.94
CA VAL A 369 5.43 30.52 -0.89
C VAL A 369 6.11 29.15 -0.77
N ILE A 370 6.78 28.93 0.36
CA ILE A 370 7.33 27.64 0.78
C ILE A 370 6.31 26.98 1.70
N GLY A 371 5.99 25.71 1.49
CA GLY A 371 4.93 25.08 2.27
C GLY A 371 5.19 23.65 2.71
N TYR A 372 4.59 23.33 3.84
CA TYR A 372 4.51 21.98 4.40
C TYR A 372 3.05 21.65 4.68
N ILE A 373 2.66 20.42 4.36
CA ILE A 373 1.34 19.87 4.64
C ILE A 373 1.55 18.57 5.42
N GLY A 374 1.01 18.51 6.64
CA GLY A 374 1.11 17.34 7.51
C GLY A 374 1.20 17.73 8.99
N ALA A 375 1.11 16.74 9.87
CA ALA A 375 1.31 16.97 11.29
C ALA A 375 2.75 17.48 11.57
N ILE A 376 2.85 18.44 12.48
CA ILE A 376 4.08 19.12 12.89
C ILE A 376 4.37 18.64 14.31
N GLU A 377 4.99 17.46 14.40
CA GLU A 377 5.33 16.78 15.66
C GLU A 377 6.86 16.63 15.75
N ASP A 378 7.37 15.79 16.65
CA ASP A 378 8.81 15.66 16.96
C ASP A 378 9.71 15.31 15.75
N TRP A 379 9.14 14.76 14.68
CA TRP A 379 9.87 14.48 13.44
C TRP A 379 10.02 15.70 12.51
N PHE A 380 9.32 16.80 12.76
CA PHE A 380 9.40 18.04 11.99
C PHE A 380 10.42 19.00 12.63
N ASP A 381 11.40 19.44 11.84
CA ASP A 381 12.43 20.38 12.26
C ASP A 381 11.92 21.84 12.20
N ALA A 382 11.24 22.25 13.28
CA ALA A 382 10.72 23.61 13.42
C ALA A 382 11.84 24.67 13.46
N ASP A 383 12.97 24.35 14.09
CA ASP A 383 14.11 25.25 14.23
C ASP A 383 14.72 25.58 12.87
N LEU A 384 14.84 24.60 11.98
CA LEU A 384 15.25 24.81 10.60
C LEU A 384 14.31 25.78 9.86
N VAL A 385 12.99 25.58 9.98
CA VAL A 385 12.01 26.45 9.32
C VAL A 385 12.05 27.87 9.88
N ILE A 386 12.17 28.03 11.20
CA ILE A 386 12.34 29.33 11.87
C ILE A 386 13.63 30.01 11.42
N ALA A 387 14.74 29.27 11.34
CA ALA A 387 16.01 29.79 10.87
C ALA A 387 15.92 30.28 9.41
N LEU A 388 15.29 29.51 8.53
CA LEU A 388 15.04 29.91 7.14
C LEU A 388 14.17 31.17 7.05
N ALA A 389 13.10 31.24 7.84
CA ALA A 389 12.19 32.37 7.87
C ALA A 389 12.88 33.67 8.31
N ARG A 390 13.78 33.60 9.30
CA ARG A 390 14.59 34.75 9.76
C ARG A 390 15.62 35.19 8.71
N ARG A 391 16.22 34.25 7.98
CA ARG A 391 17.21 34.53 6.92
C ARG A 391 16.58 35.13 5.67
N ARG A 392 15.32 34.80 5.39
CA ARG A 392 14.60 35.17 4.16
C ARG A 392 13.25 35.82 4.46
N PRO A 393 13.24 37.05 5.01
CA PRO A 393 12.01 37.76 5.37
C PRO A 393 11.08 38.07 4.16
N GLU A 394 11.62 38.01 2.95
CA GLU A 394 10.89 38.19 1.69
C GLU A 394 10.11 36.94 1.24
N TRP A 395 10.42 35.76 1.81
CA TRP A 395 9.67 34.53 1.58
C TRP A 395 8.49 34.43 2.53
N ARG A 396 7.50 33.61 2.17
CA ARG A 396 6.37 33.23 3.05
C ARG A 396 6.39 31.73 3.27
N PHE A 397 6.28 31.32 4.53
CA PHE A 397 6.19 29.92 4.93
C PHE A 397 4.74 29.61 5.33
N GLU A 398 4.12 28.64 4.68
CA GLU A 398 2.77 28.18 4.96
C GLU A 398 2.80 26.75 5.51
N LEU A 399 2.46 26.59 6.79
CA LEU A 399 2.45 25.31 7.50
C LEU A 399 0.99 24.88 7.73
N THR A 400 0.55 23.83 7.05
CA THR A 400 -0.80 23.27 7.17
C THR A 400 -0.75 21.97 7.97
N GLY A 401 -1.38 21.94 9.14
CA GLY A 401 -1.40 20.82 10.08
C GLY A 401 -1.37 21.28 11.53
N ASN A 402 -1.70 20.37 12.46
CA ASN A 402 -1.58 20.67 13.88
C ASN A 402 -0.11 20.87 14.26
N VAL A 403 0.15 21.89 15.09
CA VAL A 403 1.47 22.11 15.70
C VAL A 403 1.49 21.44 17.06
N GLY A 404 2.29 20.39 17.18
CA GLY A 404 2.48 19.60 18.37
C GLY A 404 3.07 20.41 19.53
N PRO A 405 2.94 19.89 20.77
CA PRO A 405 3.34 20.59 21.98
C PRO A 405 4.84 20.87 22.06
N ALA A 406 5.68 20.11 21.37
CA ALA A 406 7.14 20.32 21.35
C ALA A 406 7.57 21.61 20.63
N HIS A 407 6.69 22.26 19.86
CA HIS A 407 7.03 23.37 18.96
C HIS A 407 6.49 24.72 19.44
N ASP A 408 6.83 25.10 20.68
CA ASP A 408 6.27 26.29 21.36
C ASP A 408 6.51 27.61 20.61
N GLU A 409 7.67 27.79 19.97
CA GLU A 409 7.93 29.01 19.19
C GLU A 409 6.97 29.12 17.99
N LEU A 410 6.72 28.03 17.27
CA LEU A 410 5.76 28.02 16.16
C LEU A 410 4.31 28.19 16.62
N ARG A 411 3.96 27.73 17.83
CA ARG A 411 2.62 27.92 18.41
C ARG A 411 2.38 29.37 18.84
N SER A 412 3.42 30.02 19.37
CA SER A 412 3.35 31.40 19.87
C SER A 412 3.33 32.42 18.73
N ARG A 413 2.16 33.05 18.48
CA ARG A 413 2.04 34.16 17.51
C ARG A 413 2.99 35.34 17.79
N LYS A 414 3.41 35.53 19.05
CA LYS A 414 4.32 36.62 19.45
C LYS A 414 5.78 36.31 19.11
N ASN A 415 6.19 35.05 19.24
CA ASN A 415 7.59 34.65 19.09
C ASN A 415 7.89 34.14 17.66
N ARG A 416 6.88 33.59 16.98
CA ARG A 416 7.00 33.10 15.61
C ARG A 416 7.39 34.23 14.64
N PRO A 417 8.35 34.01 13.72
CA PRO A 417 8.63 34.95 12.64
C PRO A 417 7.37 35.35 11.87
N ALA A 418 7.24 36.64 11.57
CA ALA A 418 6.02 37.22 10.95
C ALA A 418 5.71 36.68 9.55
N ASN A 419 6.68 36.05 8.89
CA ASN A 419 6.54 35.43 7.59
C ASN A 419 6.25 33.90 7.65
N ILE A 420 5.98 33.35 8.84
CA ILE A 420 5.44 32.00 9.01
C ILE A 420 3.96 32.06 9.39
N GLU A 421 3.14 31.37 8.62
CA GLU A 421 1.71 31.19 8.86
C GLU A 421 1.39 29.72 9.12
N CYS A 422 0.80 29.44 10.28
CA CYS A 422 0.30 28.11 10.64
C CYS A 422 -1.21 28.09 10.51
N PHE A 423 -1.75 27.21 9.66
CA PHE A 423 -3.17 27.10 9.35
C PHE A 423 -3.94 26.13 10.26
N GLY A 424 -3.23 25.34 11.07
CA GLY A 424 -3.83 24.26 11.85
C GLY A 424 -4.28 23.09 10.97
N GLU A 425 -5.06 22.18 11.53
CA GLU A 425 -5.64 21.06 10.78
C GLU A 425 -6.72 21.55 9.81
N VAL A 426 -6.71 20.99 8.61
CA VAL A 426 -7.74 21.21 7.60
C VAL A 426 -8.30 19.86 7.16
N PRO A 427 -9.60 19.79 6.80
CA PRO A 427 -10.18 18.57 6.24
C PRO A 427 -9.42 18.09 5.01
N PHE A 428 -9.34 16.77 4.83
CA PHE A 428 -8.57 16.15 3.76
C PHE A 428 -8.95 16.72 2.39
N GLU A 429 -10.23 16.87 2.09
CA GLU A 429 -10.77 17.34 0.81
C GLU A 429 -10.33 18.78 0.48
N ARG A 430 -9.98 19.57 1.51
CA ARG A 430 -9.53 20.95 1.38
C ARG A 430 -8.01 21.08 1.24
N LEU A 431 -7.24 20.00 1.34
CA LEU A 431 -5.79 20.05 1.16
C LEU A 431 -5.38 20.58 -0.23
N ARG A 432 -6.22 20.39 -1.25
CA ARG A 432 -6.02 20.97 -2.59
C ARG A 432 -5.88 22.49 -2.57
N GLU A 433 -6.61 23.18 -1.67
CA GLU A 433 -6.57 24.64 -1.55
C GLU A 433 -5.25 25.11 -0.95
N SER A 434 -4.74 24.38 0.06
CA SER A 434 -3.42 24.62 0.64
C SER A 434 -2.32 24.35 -0.36
N MET A 435 -2.36 23.20 -1.05
CA MET A 435 -1.40 22.84 -2.07
C MET A 435 -1.34 23.88 -3.21
N ALA A 436 -2.49 24.45 -3.61
CA ALA A 436 -2.53 25.46 -4.66
C ALA A 436 -1.80 26.77 -4.30
N ARG A 437 -1.60 27.09 -3.01
CA ARG A 437 -0.85 28.29 -2.56
C ARG A 437 0.66 28.08 -2.56
N ILE A 438 1.10 26.84 -2.38
CA ILE A 438 2.50 26.48 -2.24
C ILE A 438 3.20 26.55 -3.60
N ASP A 439 4.37 27.18 -3.66
CA ASP A 439 5.24 27.16 -4.83
C ASP A 439 6.29 26.06 -4.72
N VAL A 440 6.94 25.99 -3.56
CA VAL A 440 7.98 24.99 -3.24
C VAL A 440 7.53 24.20 -2.02
N GLY A 441 7.43 22.88 -2.15
CA GLY A 441 7.17 22.00 -1.02
C GLY A 441 8.45 21.76 -0.21
N ILE A 442 8.34 21.65 1.11
CA ILE A 442 9.46 21.24 1.96
C ILE A 442 9.14 19.97 2.75
N ILE A 443 10.16 19.15 3.01
CA ILE A 443 10.14 18.03 3.96
C ILE A 443 11.33 18.22 4.93
N PRO A 444 11.18 19.09 5.94
CA PRO A 444 12.24 19.44 6.88
C PRO A 444 12.20 18.46 8.07
N PHE A 445 12.58 17.20 7.83
CA PHE A 445 12.54 16.20 8.89
C PHE A 445 13.82 16.19 9.72
N VAL A 446 13.66 15.96 11.03
CA VAL A 446 14.78 15.67 11.92
C VAL A 446 15.37 14.32 11.52
N ASP A 447 16.69 14.22 11.41
CA ASP A 447 17.35 12.96 11.07
C ASP A 447 17.40 12.03 12.29
N ASN A 448 16.54 11.01 12.31
CA ASN A 448 16.44 10.02 13.39
C ASN A 448 15.97 8.66 12.86
N ALA A 449 15.89 7.65 13.74
CA ALA A 449 15.48 6.31 13.33
C ALA A 449 14.09 6.30 12.66
N LEU A 450 13.10 7.02 13.18
CA LEU A 450 11.75 7.07 12.60
C LEU A 450 11.77 7.64 11.18
N THR A 451 12.43 8.78 10.97
CA THR A 451 12.44 9.49 9.68
C THR A 451 13.29 8.79 8.63
N ARG A 452 14.39 8.12 9.03
CA ARG A 452 15.19 7.26 8.13
C ARG A 452 14.40 6.08 7.56
N HIS A 453 13.39 5.61 8.28
CA HIS A 453 12.50 4.53 7.84
C HIS A 453 11.25 5.02 7.09
N THR A 454 11.06 6.34 6.97
CA THR A 454 9.82 6.90 6.43
C THR A 454 9.78 6.90 4.90
N ASN A 455 8.66 6.46 4.32
CA ASN A 455 8.28 6.77 2.95
C ASN A 455 7.22 7.90 2.96
N PRO A 456 7.60 9.18 2.81
CA PRO A 456 6.69 10.29 3.14
C PRO A 456 5.58 10.45 2.09
N VAL A 457 4.31 10.45 2.49
CA VAL A 457 3.18 10.72 1.57
C VAL A 457 3.34 12.05 0.80
N LYS A 458 3.89 13.07 1.49
CA LYS A 458 4.08 14.43 0.98
C LYS A 458 4.81 14.51 -0.35
N ILE A 459 5.78 13.61 -0.62
CA ILE A 459 6.50 13.67 -1.91
C ILE A 459 5.52 13.41 -3.06
N TYR A 460 4.66 12.40 -2.94
CA TYR A 460 3.73 12.05 -4.01
C TYR A 460 2.71 13.18 -4.24
N GLU A 461 2.22 13.80 -3.17
CA GLU A 461 1.28 14.93 -3.24
C GLU A 461 1.91 16.14 -3.92
N PHE A 462 3.15 16.52 -3.56
CA PHE A 462 3.85 17.62 -4.21
C PHE A 462 4.17 17.32 -5.67
N LEU A 463 4.58 16.10 -6.00
CA LEU A 463 4.83 15.70 -7.39
C LEU A 463 3.53 15.75 -8.22
N ALA A 464 2.43 15.24 -7.69
CA ALA A 464 1.11 15.32 -8.33
C ALA A 464 0.64 16.79 -8.49
N ALA A 465 1.01 17.67 -7.57
CA ALA A 465 0.79 19.11 -7.69
C ALA A 465 1.79 19.84 -8.60
N GLY A 466 2.76 19.13 -9.17
CA GLY A 466 3.81 19.70 -10.02
C GLY A 466 4.82 20.57 -9.27
N ARG A 467 4.93 20.46 -7.94
CA ARG A 467 5.79 21.31 -7.10
C ARG A 467 7.19 20.70 -6.93
N PRO A 468 8.27 21.50 -7.08
CA PRO A 468 9.58 21.04 -6.64
C PRO A 468 9.56 20.87 -5.12
N VAL A 469 10.31 19.88 -4.64
CA VAL A 469 10.40 19.57 -3.22
C VAL A 469 11.84 19.73 -2.75
N VAL A 470 12.03 20.46 -1.65
CA VAL A 470 13.30 20.52 -0.94
C VAL A 470 13.17 19.67 0.32
N SER A 471 14.05 18.70 0.50
CA SER A 471 13.95 17.73 1.59
C SER A 471 15.32 17.48 2.20
N VAL A 472 15.34 17.09 3.48
CA VAL A 472 16.50 16.36 4.00
C VAL A 472 16.75 15.10 3.17
N PRO A 473 18.00 14.61 3.06
CA PRO A 473 18.29 13.36 2.37
C PRO A 473 17.56 12.20 3.06
N LEU A 474 16.61 11.58 2.35
CA LEU A 474 15.89 10.39 2.77
C LEU A 474 16.05 9.34 1.67
N GLY A 475 16.44 8.11 2.01
CA GLY A 475 16.72 7.05 1.03
C GLY A 475 15.54 6.77 0.10
N GLU A 476 14.31 6.84 0.62
CA GLU A 476 13.09 6.68 -0.17
C GLU A 476 12.86 7.77 -1.23
N LEU A 477 13.52 8.92 -1.11
CA LEU A 477 13.37 10.04 -2.04
C LEU A 477 14.38 10.03 -3.20
N GLU A 478 15.46 9.26 -3.09
CA GLU A 478 16.49 9.16 -4.13
C GLU A 478 15.93 8.74 -5.49
N GLN A 479 14.89 7.90 -5.48
CA GLN A 479 14.22 7.40 -6.68
C GLN A 479 13.57 8.49 -7.55
N PHE A 480 13.35 9.69 -7.01
CA PHE A 480 12.71 10.80 -7.73
C PHE A 480 13.71 11.73 -8.41
N GLY A 481 15.02 11.50 -8.25
CA GLY A 481 16.08 12.27 -8.93
C GLY A 481 15.89 13.78 -8.80
N ASP A 482 16.05 14.51 -9.92
CA ASP A 482 15.99 15.97 -9.97
C ASP A 482 14.63 16.59 -9.58
N ALA A 483 13.59 15.78 -9.35
CA ALA A 483 12.32 16.26 -8.84
C ALA A 483 12.37 16.62 -7.34
N VAL A 484 13.37 16.09 -6.61
CA VAL A 484 13.65 16.37 -5.21
C VAL A 484 15.04 16.99 -5.10
N LEU A 485 15.13 18.10 -4.36
CA LEU A 485 16.38 18.79 -4.08
C LEU A 485 16.81 18.46 -2.65
N PRO A 486 17.78 17.55 -2.45
CA PRO A 486 18.29 17.24 -1.13
C PRO A 486 19.04 18.46 -0.56
N ALA A 487 18.84 18.71 0.73
CA ALA A 487 19.50 19.77 1.46
C ALA A 487 19.55 19.44 2.96
N SER A 488 20.63 19.84 3.64
CA SER A 488 20.80 19.66 5.08
C SER A 488 21.11 21.00 5.77
N GLY A 489 20.29 21.36 6.77
CA GLY A 489 20.44 22.62 7.49
C GLY A 489 20.06 23.87 6.68
N ALA A 490 20.01 25.01 7.36
CA ALA A 490 19.39 26.23 6.82
C ALA A 490 20.07 26.78 5.56
N ALA A 491 21.40 26.74 5.48
CA ALA A 491 22.14 27.28 4.34
C ALA A 491 21.90 26.48 3.05
N GLU A 492 21.91 25.15 3.13
CA GLU A 492 21.65 24.29 1.97
C GLU A 492 20.18 24.34 1.57
N PHE A 493 19.25 24.36 2.53
CA PHE A 493 17.82 24.51 2.24
C PHE A 493 17.55 25.82 1.51
N GLU A 494 18.14 26.92 1.97
CA GLU A 494 18.02 28.22 1.31
C GLU A 494 18.51 28.15 -0.14
N ALA A 495 19.71 27.60 -0.37
CA ALA A 495 20.26 27.45 -1.72
C ALA A 495 19.40 26.52 -2.59
N ALA A 496 18.86 25.44 -2.02
CA ALA A 496 17.97 24.52 -2.73
C ALA A 496 16.62 25.17 -3.08
N ILE A 497 16.03 25.96 -2.19
CA ILE A 497 14.80 26.71 -2.45
C ILE A 497 15.04 27.76 -3.55
N GLU A 498 16.18 28.45 -3.54
CA GLU A 498 16.56 29.37 -4.62
C GLU A 498 16.66 28.64 -5.98
N ARG A 499 17.27 27.44 -6.01
CA ARG A 499 17.27 26.61 -7.23
C ARG A 499 15.85 26.18 -7.63
N ALA A 500 15.01 25.82 -6.66
CA ALA A 500 13.63 25.38 -6.90
C ALA A 500 12.78 26.45 -7.60
N LYS A 501 13.04 27.75 -7.35
CA LYS A 501 12.37 28.87 -8.04
C LYS A 501 12.49 28.77 -9.56
N ASN A 502 13.64 28.29 -10.05
CA ASN A 502 13.92 28.16 -11.47
C ASN A 502 13.29 26.91 -12.10
N LEU A 503 12.68 26.04 -11.30
CA LEU A 503 12.03 24.80 -11.72
C LEU A 503 10.50 24.93 -11.73
N LEU A 504 9.95 26.15 -11.70
CA LEU A 504 8.50 26.41 -11.64
C LEU A 504 7.87 26.66 -13.02
N THR A 505 8.59 26.34 -14.10
CA THR A 505 8.04 26.41 -15.46
C THR A 505 6.88 25.42 -15.65
N GLU A 506 5.98 25.70 -16.59
CA GLU A 506 4.90 24.76 -16.91
C GLU A 506 5.44 23.39 -17.35
N SER A 507 6.55 23.36 -18.08
CA SER A 507 7.19 22.11 -18.50
C SER A 507 7.68 21.29 -17.31
N ASP A 508 8.32 21.92 -16.31
CA ASP A 508 8.87 21.20 -15.15
C ASP A 508 7.77 20.70 -14.23
N CYS A 509 6.67 21.47 -14.12
CA CYS A 509 5.50 21.03 -13.38
C CYS A 509 4.89 19.79 -14.01
N ARG A 510 4.69 19.78 -15.34
CA ARG A 510 4.16 18.60 -16.06
C ARG A 510 5.07 17.38 -15.92
N LYS A 511 6.41 17.56 -15.95
CA LYS A 511 7.35 16.44 -15.70
C LYS A 511 7.12 15.81 -14.33
N ARG A 512 6.97 16.62 -13.27
CA ARG A 512 6.71 16.12 -11.92
C ARG A 512 5.35 15.45 -11.79
N GLN A 513 4.32 16.01 -12.42
CA GLN A 513 2.99 15.39 -12.45
C GLN A 513 3.03 14.02 -13.15
N TYR A 514 3.78 13.91 -14.26
CA TYR A 514 4.00 12.64 -14.93
C TYR A 514 4.73 11.62 -14.06
N LEU A 515 5.73 12.06 -13.29
CA LEU A 515 6.42 11.20 -12.32
C LEU A 515 5.48 10.67 -11.23
N ALA A 516 4.41 11.38 -10.87
CA ALA A 516 3.44 10.95 -9.85
C ALA A 516 2.41 9.92 -10.36
N VAL A 517 2.16 9.84 -11.68
CA VAL A 517 1.14 8.96 -12.30
C VAL A 517 1.19 7.50 -11.83
N PRO A 518 2.36 6.82 -11.70
CA PRO A 518 2.39 5.43 -11.22
C PRO A 518 2.27 5.29 -9.69
N HIS A 519 2.15 6.39 -8.95
CA HIS A 519 2.12 6.40 -7.49
C HIS A 519 0.75 6.80 -6.94
N THR A 520 -0.31 6.14 -7.41
CA THR A 520 -1.67 6.33 -6.90
C THR A 520 -2.14 5.21 -5.99
N TRP A 521 -3.13 5.49 -5.15
CA TRP A 521 -3.70 4.49 -4.25
C TRP A 521 -4.37 3.35 -5.01
N GLU A 522 -4.95 3.60 -6.19
CA GLU A 522 -5.50 2.57 -7.07
C GLU A 522 -4.39 1.64 -7.58
N ALA A 523 -3.24 2.19 -7.98
CA ALA A 523 -2.08 1.39 -8.37
C ALA A 523 -1.56 0.54 -7.20
N ARG A 524 -1.54 1.10 -5.97
CA ARG A 524 -1.19 0.31 -4.77
C ARG A 524 -2.22 -0.76 -4.46
N ALA A 525 -3.51 -0.49 -4.63
CA ALA A 525 -4.58 -1.47 -4.44
C ALA A 525 -4.44 -2.67 -5.38
N GLY A 526 -3.99 -2.46 -6.62
CA GLY A 526 -3.65 -3.55 -7.54
C GLY A 526 -2.55 -4.47 -7.00
N LEU A 527 -1.47 -3.89 -6.43
CA LEU A 527 -0.40 -4.65 -5.78
C LEU A 527 -0.90 -5.38 -4.53
N TRP A 528 -1.68 -4.68 -3.68
CA TRP A 528 -2.31 -5.25 -2.49
C TRP A 528 -3.21 -6.42 -2.82
N ASN A 529 -4.05 -6.30 -3.84
CA ASN A 529 -4.91 -7.40 -4.30
C ASN A 529 -4.08 -8.63 -4.68
N GLY A 530 -2.94 -8.46 -5.36
CA GLY A 530 -2.01 -9.56 -5.62
C GLY A 530 -1.54 -10.26 -4.35
N VAL A 531 -1.12 -9.49 -3.33
CA VAL A 531 -0.68 -10.03 -2.03
C VAL A 531 -1.83 -10.72 -1.28
N ILE A 532 -3.03 -10.16 -1.30
CA ILE A 532 -4.23 -10.72 -0.67
C ILE A 532 -4.62 -12.06 -1.31
N GLN A 533 -4.55 -12.15 -2.64
CA GLN A 533 -4.78 -13.41 -3.36
C GLN A 533 -3.73 -14.47 -2.99
N MET A 534 -2.47 -14.08 -2.81
CA MET A 534 -1.42 -14.99 -2.34
C MET A 534 -1.71 -15.49 -0.91
N ALA A 535 -2.15 -14.62 0.00
CA ALA A 535 -2.55 -15.00 1.35
C ALA A 535 -3.72 -15.99 1.33
N ALA A 536 -4.74 -15.74 0.50
CA ALA A 536 -5.89 -16.63 0.33
C ALA A 536 -5.48 -18.02 -0.18
N ILE A 537 -4.64 -18.08 -1.23
CA ILE A 537 -4.15 -19.36 -1.79
C ILE A 537 -3.31 -20.14 -0.79
N ALA A 538 -2.39 -19.46 -0.08
CA ALA A 538 -1.54 -20.08 0.93
C ALA A 538 -2.36 -20.72 2.06
N SER A 539 -3.53 -20.15 2.37
CA SER A 539 -4.46 -20.65 3.38
C SER A 539 -5.37 -21.82 2.92
N GLY A 540 -5.28 -22.25 1.64
CA GLY A 540 -5.96 -23.45 1.14
C GLY A 540 -7.29 -23.23 0.42
N GLU A 541 -7.63 -22.00 0.01
CA GLU A 541 -8.82 -21.68 -0.79
C GLU A 541 -8.45 -21.54 -2.28
N ALA A 542 -8.58 -22.64 -3.05
CA ALA A 542 -8.58 -22.64 -4.52
C ALA A 542 -9.44 -23.78 -5.09
#